data_AF-A0A8C0FGW0-F1
#
_entry.id   AF-A0A8C0FGW0-F1
#
_cell.length_a   1.000
_cell.length_b   1.000
_cell.length_c   1.000
_cell.angle_alpha   90.00
_cell.angle_beta   90.00
_cell.angle_gamma   90.00
#
_symmetry.space_group_name_H-M   'P 1'
#
loop_
_entity.id
_entity.type
_entity.pdbx_description
1 polymer ?
#
loop_
_entity_poly.entity_id
_entity_poly.type
_entity_poly.pdbx_seq_one_letter_code
_entity_poly.pdbx_strand_id
1 'polypeptide(L)'
;MRVLVPKKSRSCSRAEGVFEVLRQRKAGLVRSLGTRVSRRALGISSVFLQGLRSSSAAVPLAPGLEKGRGLSYESLNGCLVEYIEKVRALEQVNQELEEHIRVYLDKKAASVGSWGALRENWEAIYHQVGEAVLENARLMLHTENIQACAEDFKDRYENEQPFRKAVEDEINSLYKVIDDANLTKMDLESQIESMKEELTLLSKNHEEDVKVLYKQLAGSQLEELDVPMGSGLDDILEKIRIHWERDIEKNRAETGALLRTKQQAETTAAVRTQEEELVEGLRTEFHETACKIQSLQAETESLRTLKRGLENSLYDAKHWHDIELQNLGSVISKLEAEMGEIKVETEQQQRDRENLLTSKQQLEKDIAAYHCLLDGEQSRYLS
;
A
#
# COMPACT_ATOMS: atom_id res chain seq x y z
N MET A 1 -65.63 25.93 31.21
CA MET A 1 -66.03 27.20 30.58
C MET A 1 -64.75 27.90 30.09
N ARG A 2 -64.69 28.19 28.78
CA ARG A 2 -63.75 29.10 28.09
C ARG A 2 -62.25 28.76 28.03
N VAL A 3 -61.90 28.18 26.89
CA VAL A 3 -60.78 28.52 26.00
C VAL A 3 -60.30 29.97 26.15
N LEU A 4 -58.98 30.19 26.16
CA LEU A 4 -58.33 31.35 25.53
C LEU A 4 -56.80 31.14 25.41
N VAL A 5 -56.38 30.95 24.17
CA VAL A 5 -55.02 31.17 23.66
C VAL A 5 -54.69 32.68 23.71
N PRO A 6 -53.41 33.06 23.77
CA PRO A 6 -52.98 34.08 22.81
C PRO A 6 -51.68 33.72 22.07
N LYS A 7 -51.75 33.93 20.75
CA LYS A 7 -50.63 34.12 19.82
C LYS A 7 -50.14 35.57 19.91
N LYS A 8 -48.82 35.79 19.75
CA LYS A 8 -48.14 36.88 19.00
C LYS A 8 -46.63 36.84 19.34
N SER A 9 -45.63 37.17 18.51
CA SER A 9 -45.49 37.42 17.06
C SER A 9 -44.08 37.98 16.78
N ARG A 10 -43.49 37.59 15.61
CA ARG A 10 -42.46 38.30 14.79
C ARG A 10 -41.01 38.22 15.30
N SER A 11 -39.95 38.04 14.48
CA SER A 11 -39.75 38.23 13.02
C SER A 11 -38.39 37.70 12.51
N CYS A 12 -38.41 37.11 11.31
CA CYS A 12 -37.50 37.33 10.14
C CYS A 12 -35.99 36.99 10.20
N SER A 13 -35.55 35.99 9.40
CA SER A 13 -34.60 36.12 8.27
C SER A 13 -34.33 34.71 7.65
N ARG A 14 -34.65 34.50 6.35
CA ARG A 14 -33.71 34.35 5.20
C ARG A 14 -32.87 33.05 5.30
N ALA A 15 -32.80 32.11 4.35
CA ALA A 15 -33.03 32.10 2.91
C ALA A 15 -33.38 30.67 2.42
N GLU A 16 -33.84 30.62 1.18
CA GLU A 16 -34.26 29.45 0.40
C GLU A 16 -33.16 28.40 0.19
N GLY A 17 -33.61 27.15 0.01
CA GLY A 17 -32.76 26.02 -0.32
C GLY A 17 -32.23 26.05 -1.74
N VAL A 18 -31.11 25.37 -1.95
CA VAL A 18 -30.64 24.93 -3.26
C VAL A 18 -30.06 23.52 -3.12
N PHE A 19 -30.77 22.59 -3.75
CA PHE A 19 -30.36 21.34 -4.37
C PHE A 19 -28.89 20.90 -4.22
N GLU A 20 -28.74 19.68 -3.68
CA GLU A 20 -27.63 18.78 -3.95
C GLU A 20 -27.42 18.62 -5.46
N VAL A 21 -26.33 19.18 -5.95
CA VAL A 21 -25.75 18.83 -7.24
C VAL A 21 -24.46 18.08 -6.98
N LEU A 22 -24.45 16.81 -7.42
CA LEU A 22 -23.27 15.98 -7.60
C LEU A 22 -22.10 16.81 -8.14
N ARG A 23 -21.04 16.94 -7.34
CA ARG A 23 -19.72 17.30 -7.85
C ARG A 23 -18.81 16.09 -7.69
N GLN A 24 -18.81 15.26 -8.73
CA GLN A 24 -17.73 14.33 -9.02
C GLN A 24 -16.39 15.07 -8.94
N ARG A 25 -15.57 14.73 -7.94
CA ARG A 25 -14.15 15.09 -7.97
C ARG A 25 -13.49 14.16 -8.99
N LYS A 26 -13.23 14.70 -10.18
CA LYS A 26 -12.29 14.14 -11.16
C LYS A 26 -10.94 13.94 -10.46
N ALA A 27 -10.52 12.68 -10.35
CA ALA A 27 -9.14 12.30 -10.14
C ALA A 27 -8.32 12.78 -11.35
N GLY A 28 -7.59 13.87 -11.17
CA GLY A 28 -6.66 14.40 -12.15
C GLY A 28 -5.27 13.85 -11.87
N LEU A 29 -4.93 12.76 -12.55
CA LEU A 29 -3.60 12.45 -13.09
C LEU A 29 -2.40 12.68 -12.15
N VAL A 30 -2.09 11.68 -11.33
CA VAL A 30 -0.75 11.54 -10.76
C VAL A 30 0.19 11.22 -11.93
N ARG A 31 1.03 12.21 -12.27
CA ARG A 31 2.09 12.08 -13.27
C ARG A 31 3.08 11.03 -12.79
N SER A 32 3.05 9.86 -13.40
CA SER A 32 4.17 8.92 -13.38
C SER A 32 5.42 9.64 -13.90
N LEU A 33 6.40 9.86 -13.02
CA LEU A 33 7.76 10.21 -13.41
C LEU A 33 8.38 8.97 -14.06
N GLY A 34 8.06 8.78 -15.35
CA GLY A 34 8.75 7.82 -16.20
C GLY A 34 10.22 8.23 -16.31
N THR A 35 11.09 7.34 -15.85
CA THR A 35 12.51 7.34 -16.14
C THR A 35 12.71 7.43 -17.65
N ARG A 36 13.08 8.63 -18.14
CA ARG A 36 13.59 8.83 -19.50
C ARG A 36 14.97 8.19 -19.58
N VAL A 37 15.02 6.90 -19.93
CA VAL A 37 16.25 6.26 -20.41
C VAL A 37 16.59 6.88 -21.77
N SER A 38 17.70 7.61 -21.77
CA SER A 38 18.29 8.26 -22.93
C SER A 38 18.74 7.22 -23.95
N ARG A 39 18.04 7.13 -25.09
CA ARG A 39 18.56 6.43 -26.28
C ARG A 39 19.61 7.34 -26.93
N ARG A 40 20.88 7.22 -26.54
CA ARG A 40 21.97 7.58 -27.45
C ARG A 40 22.08 6.47 -28.48
N ALA A 41 21.76 6.82 -29.72
CA ALA A 41 22.05 6.02 -30.89
C ALA A 41 23.58 5.78 -30.96
N LEU A 42 24.01 4.53 -30.83
CA LEU A 42 25.34 4.12 -31.28
C LEU A 42 25.23 3.92 -32.79
N GLY A 43 25.48 5.01 -33.52
CA GLY A 43 25.70 4.99 -34.95
C GLY A 43 27.01 4.25 -35.23
N ILE A 44 26.91 2.99 -35.59
CA ILE A 44 27.99 2.27 -36.27
C ILE A 44 27.74 2.50 -37.76
N SER A 45 28.54 3.36 -38.40
CA SER A 45 28.95 3.27 -39.81
C SER A 45 29.39 4.63 -40.35
N SER A 46 30.61 4.67 -40.92
CA SER A 46 30.92 5.29 -42.23
C SER A 46 32.39 5.70 -42.40
N VAL A 47 33.32 5.22 -41.57
CA VAL A 47 34.76 5.50 -41.77
C VAL A 47 35.60 4.22 -41.73
N PHE A 48 35.29 3.25 -42.60
CA PHE A 48 36.17 2.09 -42.79
C PHE A 48 36.26 1.56 -44.23
N LEU A 49 36.07 2.40 -45.25
CA LEU A 49 36.42 2.05 -46.64
C LEU A 49 37.01 3.25 -47.40
N GLN A 50 38.02 3.89 -46.82
CA GLN A 50 38.88 4.83 -47.56
C GLN A 50 40.34 4.45 -47.35
N GLY A 51 40.69 3.23 -47.76
CA GLY A 51 42.05 2.73 -47.80
C GLY A 51 42.28 2.03 -49.14
N LEU A 52 43.39 2.35 -49.78
CA LEU A 52 43.91 1.78 -51.04
C LEU A 52 43.44 2.48 -52.34
N ARG A 53 43.79 3.76 -52.47
CA ARG A 53 44.27 4.28 -53.76
C ARG A 53 45.76 4.56 -53.63
N SER A 54 46.58 3.53 -53.86
CA SER A 54 48.01 3.71 -54.09
C SER A 54 48.18 4.29 -55.49
N SER A 55 48.59 5.55 -55.54
CA SER A 55 49.09 6.21 -56.75
C SER A 55 50.39 5.53 -57.17
N SER A 56 50.35 4.70 -58.22
CA SER A 56 51.55 4.25 -58.91
C SER A 56 52.11 5.41 -59.74
N ALA A 57 53.14 6.07 -59.24
CA ALA A 57 53.95 6.98 -60.06
C ALA A 57 54.75 6.13 -61.06
N ALA A 58 54.49 6.34 -62.35
CA ALA A 58 55.25 5.73 -63.43
C ALA A 58 56.71 6.24 -63.39
N VAL A 59 57.65 5.32 -63.22
CA VAL A 59 59.08 5.59 -63.40
C VAL A 59 59.36 5.65 -64.92
N PRO A 60 60.01 6.69 -65.46
CA PRO A 60 60.37 6.73 -66.87
C PRO A 60 61.50 5.74 -67.17
N LEU A 61 61.29 4.90 -68.19
CA LEU A 61 62.31 4.01 -68.73
C LEU A 61 63.30 4.84 -69.59
N ALA A 62 64.59 4.77 -69.28
CA ALA A 62 65.64 5.40 -70.10
C ALA A 62 65.87 4.63 -71.41
N PRO A 63 66.21 5.30 -72.53
CA PRO A 63 66.35 4.65 -73.83
C PRO A 63 67.76 4.09 -74.08
N GLY A 64 67.80 2.88 -74.64
CA GLY A 64 68.71 2.46 -75.70
C GLY A 64 70.22 2.42 -75.43
N LEU A 65 70.75 1.21 -75.20
CA LEU A 65 72.16 0.89 -75.47
C LEU A 65 72.25 -0.05 -76.67
N GLU A 66 72.40 0.52 -77.88
CA GLU A 66 72.92 -0.19 -79.04
C GLU A 66 74.44 -0.05 -79.11
N LYS A 67 75.17 -1.17 -79.07
CA LYS A 67 76.13 -1.62 -80.10
C LYS A 67 77.15 -2.58 -79.51
N GLY A 68 77.14 -3.79 -80.06
CA GLY A 68 78.18 -4.79 -79.83
C GLY A 68 79.56 -4.32 -80.30
N ARG A 69 80.55 -4.68 -79.51
CA ARG A 69 81.92 -4.98 -79.93
C ARG A 69 82.50 -5.96 -78.91
N GLY A 70 83.28 -6.93 -79.40
CA GLY A 70 83.62 -8.19 -78.72
C GLY A 70 84.01 -8.06 -77.25
N LEU A 71 83.35 -8.87 -76.43
CA LEU A 71 83.68 -9.05 -75.02
C LEU A 71 85.01 -9.81 -74.92
N SER A 72 86.11 -9.07 -74.75
CA SER A 72 87.28 -9.61 -74.04
C SER A 72 86.80 -10.12 -72.67
N TYR A 73 87.30 -11.26 -72.22
CA TYR A 73 87.00 -11.87 -70.91
C TYR A 73 87.08 -10.84 -69.75
N GLU A 74 87.89 -9.81 -69.89
CA GLU A 74 88.05 -8.69 -68.95
C GLU A 74 86.81 -7.79 -68.82
N SER A 75 86.06 -7.58 -69.90
CA SER A 75 84.81 -6.77 -69.89
C SER A 75 83.66 -7.52 -69.22
N LEU A 76 83.57 -8.83 -69.42
CA LEU A 76 82.58 -9.67 -68.72
C LEU A 76 82.92 -9.76 -67.22
N ASN A 77 84.21 -9.89 -66.90
CA ASN A 77 84.68 -9.87 -65.53
C ASN A 77 84.39 -8.51 -64.84
N GLY A 78 84.53 -7.39 -65.57
CA GLY A 78 84.10 -6.06 -65.10
C GLY A 78 82.60 -5.99 -64.81
N CYS A 79 81.75 -6.47 -65.72
CA CYS A 79 80.30 -6.52 -65.48
C CYS A 79 79.92 -7.42 -64.28
N LEU A 80 80.67 -8.50 -64.04
CA LEU A 80 80.42 -9.40 -62.92
C LEU A 80 80.83 -8.77 -61.58
N VAL A 81 81.93 -8.01 -61.55
CA VAL A 81 82.33 -7.19 -60.39
C VAL A 81 81.28 -6.11 -60.10
N GLU A 82 80.83 -5.37 -61.11
CA GLU A 82 79.75 -4.37 -60.94
C GLU A 82 78.43 -4.99 -60.46
N TYR A 83 78.11 -6.21 -60.91
CA TYR A 83 76.93 -6.94 -60.42
C TYR A 83 77.10 -7.35 -58.95
N ILE A 84 78.27 -7.86 -58.55
CA ILE A 84 78.56 -8.19 -57.15
C ILE A 84 78.50 -6.93 -56.26
N GLU A 85 79.03 -5.80 -56.73
CA GLU A 85 78.95 -4.53 -56.01
C GLU A 85 77.50 -4.05 -55.86
N LYS A 86 76.66 -4.18 -56.90
CA LYS A 86 75.23 -3.88 -56.83
C LYS A 86 74.49 -4.81 -55.87
N VAL A 87 74.80 -6.11 -55.88
CA VAL A 87 74.23 -7.08 -54.94
C VAL A 87 74.63 -6.72 -53.51
N ARG A 88 75.89 -6.40 -53.25
CA ARG A 88 76.35 -5.96 -51.92
C ARG A 88 75.69 -4.65 -51.47
N ALA A 89 75.53 -3.68 -52.36
CA ALA A 89 74.84 -2.44 -52.06
C ALA A 89 73.35 -2.68 -51.75
N LEU A 90 72.69 -3.57 -52.51
CA LEU A 90 71.31 -3.98 -52.23
C LEU A 90 71.19 -4.75 -50.91
N GLU A 91 72.15 -5.62 -50.59
CA GLU A 91 72.20 -6.33 -49.31
C GLU A 91 72.35 -5.35 -48.14
N GLN A 92 73.21 -4.33 -48.26
CA GLN A 92 73.35 -3.29 -47.25
C GLN A 92 72.06 -2.48 -47.06
N VAL A 93 71.44 -2.02 -48.15
CA VAL A 93 70.15 -1.29 -48.07
C VAL A 93 69.05 -2.20 -47.50
N ASN A 94 69.04 -3.49 -47.83
CA ASN A 94 68.06 -4.41 -47.31
C ASN A 94 68.27 -4.66 -45.80
N GLN A 95 69.52 -4.74 -45.34
CA GLN A 95 69.84 -4.81 -43.90
C GLN A 95 69.37 -3.55 -43.16
N GLU A 96 69.64 -2.37 -43.71
CA GLU A 96 69.17 -1.10 -43.14
C GLU A 96 67.63 -1.03 -43.08
N LEU A 97 66.94 -1.46 -44.14
CA LEU A 97 65.48 -1.54 -44.17
C LEU A 97 64.93 -2.55 -43.15
N GLU A 98 65.56 -3.71 -43.01
CA GLU A 98 65.19 -4.68 -41.98
C GLU A 98 65.36 -4.13 -40.57
N GLU A 99 66.45 -3.41 -40.29
CA GLU A 99 66.67 -2.73 -39.01
C GLU A 99 65.62 -1.65 -38.76
N HIS A 100 65.31 -0.83 -39.76
CA HIS A 100 64.25 0.17 -39.68
C HIS A 100 62.87 -0.46 -39.41
N ILE A 101 62.55 -1.58 -40.05
CA ILE A 101 61.32 -2.33 -39.81
C ILE A 101 61.29 -2.86 -38.38
N ARG A 102 62.39 -3.47 -37.89
CA ARG A 102 62.48 -3.97 -36.51
C ARG A 102 62.26 -2.85 -35.49
N VAL A 103 62.98 -1.74 -35.64
CA VAL A 103 62.83 -0.57 -34.74
C VAL A 103 61.41 0.01 -34.80
N TYR A 104 60.78 0.05 -35.97
CA TYR A 104 59.40 0.52 -36.10
C TYR A 104 58.41 -0.42 -35.40
N LEU A 105 58.59 -1.73 -35.56
CA LEU A 105 57.76 -2.75 -34.90
C LEU A 105 57.94 -2.72 -33.38
N ASP A 106 59.17 -2.56 -32.88
CA ASP A 106 59.44 -2.46 -31.44
C ASP A 106 58.81 -1.19 -30.82
N LYS A 107 58.90 -0.05 -31.52
CA LYS A 107 58.21 1.19 -31.10
C LYS A 107 56.68 1.01 -31.06
N LYS A 108 56.13 0.26 -32.03
CA LYS A 108 54.70 -0.04 -32.08
C LYS A 108 54.28 -1.06 -31.00
N ALA A 109 55.12 -2.03 -30.67
CA ALA A 109 54.88 -2.97 -29.58
C ALA A 109 54.93 -2.26 -28.21
N ALA A 110 55.86 -1.33 -28.03
CA ALA A 110 55.93 -0.51 -26.81
C ALA A 110 54.69 0.39 -26.61
N SER A 111 54.11 0.93 -27.70
CA SER A 111 52.89 1.73 -27.60
C SER A 111 51.64 0.88 -27.28
N VAL A 112 51.65 -0.42 -27.58
CA VAL A 112 50.58 -1.37 -27.23
C VAL A 112 50.50 -1.61 -25.72
N GLY A 113 51.56 -1.35 -24.94
CA GLY A 113 51.51 -1.43 -23.47
C GLY A 113 50.47 -0.52 -22.80
N SER A 114 50.01 0.54 -23.50
CA SER A 114 48.96 1.45 -23.02
C SER A 114 47.55 0.85 -22.99
N TRP A 115 47.30 -0.26 -23.73
CA TRP A 115 46.01 -0.93 -23.74
C TRP A 115 45.72 -1.69 -22.42
N GLY A 116 46.76 -2.10 -21.70
CA GLY A 116 46.62 -2.75 -20.38
C GLY A 116 46.00 -1.80 -19.35
N ALA A 117 46.58 -0.59 -19.21
CA ALA A 117 46.05 0.43 -18.30
C ALA A 117 44.63 0.89 -18.68
N LEU A 118 44.31 0.98 -19.98
CA LEU A 118 42.95 1.30 -20.43
C LEU A 118 41.95 0.18 -20.07
N ARG A 119 42.36 -1.09 -20.19
CA ARG A 119 41.55 -2.25 -19.80
C ARG A 119 41.31 -2.29 -18.30
N GLU A 120 42.34 -2.08 -17.49
CA GLU A 120 42.20 -2.02 -16.02
C GLU A 120 41.26 -0.89 -15.60
N ASN A 121 41.38 0.29 -16.21
CA ASN A 121 40.47 1.41 -15.95
C ASN A 121 39.02 1.09 -16.34
N TRP A 122 38.83 0.42 -17.48
CA TRP A 122 37.51 -0.04 -17.90
C TRP A 122 36.92 -1.04 -16.92
N GLU A 123 37.69 -2.07 -16.53
CA GLU A 123 37.26 -3.08 -15.56
C GLU A 123 36.93 -2.44 -14.20
N ALA A 124 37.73 -1.48 -13.74
CA ALA A 124 37.47 -0.72 -12.51
C ALA A 124 36.15 0.08 -12.60
N ILE A 125 35.90 0.77 -13.72
CA ILE A 125 34.63 1.48 -13.94
C ILE A 125 33.45 0.51 -14.00
N TYR A 126 33.61 -0.65 -14.64
CA TYR A 126 32.59 -1.69 -14.70
C TYR A 126 32.21 -2.20 -13.31
N HIS A 127 33.20 -2.51 -12.49
CA HIS A 127 32.98 -2.92 -11.11
C HIS A 127 32.33 -1.79 -10.30
N GLN A 128 32.78 -0.55 -10.45
CA GLN A 128 32.19 0.60 -9.74
C GLN A 128 30.72 0.82 -10.12
N VAL A 129 30.36 0.68 -11.40
CA VAL A 129 28.97 0.76 -11.86
C VAL A 129 28.15 -0.40 -11.31
N GLY A 130 28.70 -1.62 -11.32
CA GLY A 130 28.04 -2.80 -10.75
C GLY A 130 27.73 -2.63 -9.26
N GLU A 131 28.71 -2.20 -8.47
CA GLU A 131 28.54 -1.90 -7.04
C GLU A 131 27.51 -0.78 -6.82
N ALA A 132 27.56 0.28 -7.61
CA ALA A 132 26.58 1.37 -7.52
C ALA A 132 25.14 0.90 -7.83
N VAL A 133 24.96 0.00 -8.79
CA VAL A 133 23.65 -0.60 -9.12
C VAL A 133 23.14 -1.47 -7.96
N LEU A 134 24.01 -2.31 -7.38
CA LEU A 134 23.65 -3.14 -6.23
C LEU A 134 23.30 -2.28 -5.01
N GLU A 135 24.08 -1.23 -4.74
CA GLU A 135 23.81 -0.32 -3.63
C GLU A 135 22.51 0.47 -3.86
N ASN A 136 22.22 0.89 -5.09
CA ASN A 136 20.94 1.50 -5.42
C ASN A 136 19.76 0.54 -5.14
N ALA A 137 19.89 -0.73 -5.52
CA ALA A 137 18.87 -1.74 -5.22
C ALA A 137 18.70 -1.97 -3.71
N ARG A 138 19.79 -1.98 -2.92
CA ARG A 138 19.71 -2.07 -1.46
C ARG A 138 19.01 -0.86 -0.85
N LEU A 139 19.33 0.35 -1.30
CA LEU A 139 18.69 1.58 -0.84
C LEU A 139 17.20 1.64 -1.19
N MET A 140 16.82 1.15 -2.38
CA MET A 140 15.42 1.00 -2.76
C MET A 140 14.67 0.08 -1.81
N LEU A 141 15.21 -1.13 -1.56
CA LEU A 141 14.60 -2.07 -0.61
C LEU A 141 14.50 -1.50 0.81
N HIS A 142 15.53 -0.77 1.25
CA HIS A 142 15.48 -0.13 2.57
C HIS A 142 14.39 0.96 2.63
N THR A 143 14.22 1.72 1.54
CA THR A 143 13.18 2.73 1.42
C THR A 143 11.79 2.09 1.43
N GLU A 144 11.59 1.02 0.67
CA GLU A 144 10.33 0.26 0.65
C GLU A 144 10.00 -0.31 2.03
N ASN A 145 11.00 -0.85 2.75
CA ASN A 145 10.82 -1.35 4.11
C ASN A 145 10.42 -0.22 5.09
N ILE A 146 11.09 0.93 5.02
CA ILE A 146 10.73 2.09 5.87
C ILE A 146 9.31 2.58 5.53
N GLN A 147 8.93 2.59 4.27
CA GLN A 147 7.58 2.97 3.83
C GLN A 147 6.53 1.99 4.34
N ALA A 148 6.75 0.68 4.21
CA ALA A 148 5.86 -0.35 4.73
C ALA A 148 5.72 -0.24 6.26
N CYS A 149 6.83 -0.05 6.99
CA CYS A 149 6.81 0.20 8.43
C CYS A 149 5.99 1.45 8.79
N ALA A 150 6.11 2.53 8.00
CA ALA A 150 5.36 3.76 8.22
C ALA A 150 3.85 3.59 7.96
N GLU A 151 3.49 2.83 6.93
CA GLU A 151 2.10 2.45 6.63
C GLU A 151 1.51 1.59 7.75
N ASP A 152 2.25 0.60 8.26
CA ASP A 152 1.82 -0.20 9.42
C ASP A 152 1.53 0.66 10.66
N PHE A 153 2.37 1.66 10.96
CA PHE A 153 2.12 2.59 12.06
C PHE A 153 0.90 3.47 11.82
N LYS A 154 0.72 3.93 10.58
CA LYS A 154 -0.42 4.74 10.19
C LYS A 154 -1.73 3.96 10.35
N ASP A 155 -1.78 2.72 9.88
CA ASP A 155 -2.95 1.86 9.99
C ASP A 155 -3.28 1.56 11.46
N ARG A 156 -2.27 1.30 12.29
CA ARG A 156 -2.47 1.14 13.75
C ARG A 156 -3.06 2.40 14.37
N TYR A 157 -2.56 3.58 14.00
CA TYR A 157 -3.08 4.86 14.50
C TYR A 157 -4.52 5.11 14.03
N GLU A 158 -4.82 4.89 12.75
CA GLU A 158 -6.18 5.04 12.21
C GLU A 158 -7.18 4.08 12.86
N ASN A 159 -6.74 2.87 13.20
CA ASN A 159 -7.53 1.89 13.95
C ASN A 159 -7.73 2.29 15.42
N GLU A 160 -6.71 2.83 16.10
CA GLU A 160 -6.80 3.21 17.52
C GLU A 160 -7.59 4.51 17.75
N GLN A 161 -7.49 5.47 16.82
CA GLN A 161 -8.15 6.77 16.90
C GLN A 161 -9.66 6.73 17.22
N PRO A 162 -10.51 5.90 16.57
CA PRO A 162 -11.94 5.84 16.89
C PRO A 162 -12.21 5.30 18.30
N PHE A 163 -11.44 4.33 18.79
CA PHE A 163 -11.60 3.80 20.15
C PHE A 163 -11.25 4.87 21.18
N ARG A 164 -10.15 5.59 20.97
CA ARG A 164 -9.78 6.71 21.83
C ARG A 164 -10.89 7.76 21.89
N LYS A 165 -11.44 8.15 20.73
CA LYS A 165 -12.56 9.10 20.68
C LYS A 165 -13.81 8.58 21.40
N ALA A 166 -14.15 7.30 21.23
CA ALA A 166 -15.29 6.71 21.92
C ALA A 166 -15.12 6.72 23.45
N VAL A 167 -13.92 6.42 23.95
CA VAL A 167 -13.60 6.50 25.38
C VAL A 167 -13.61 7.95 25.88
N GLU A 168 -13.08 8.90 25.11
CA GLU A 168 -13.13 10.34 25.44
C GLU A 168 -14.59 10.83 25.52
N ASP A 169 -15.45 10.38 24.59
CA ASP A 169 -16.89 10.69 24.59
C ASP A 169 -17.61 10.07 25.81
N GLU A 170 -17.25 8.84 26.19
CA GLU A 170 -17.78 8.18 27.39
C GLU A 170 -17.37 8.92 28.67
N ILE A 171 -16.10 9.31 28.80
CA ILE A 171 -15.61 10.13 29.92
C ILE A 171 -16.38 11.45 30.00
N ASN A 172 -16.58 12.13 28.86
CA ASN A 172 -17.36 13.37 28.82
C ASN A 172 -18.83 13.15 29.21
N SER A 173 -19.41 12.00 28.85
CA SER A 173 -20.75 11.63 29.30
C SER A 173 -20.80 11.38 30.80
N LEU A 174 -19.80 10.71 31.37
CA LEU A 174 -19.70 10.47 32.82
C LEU A 174 -19.57 11.79 33.60
N TYR A 175 -18.82 12.76 33.11
CA TYR A 175 -18.78 14.09 33.72
C TYR A 175 -20.16 14.76 33.78
N LYS A 176 -20.96 14.66 32.71
CA LYS A 176 -22.34 15.18 32.71
C LYS A 176 -23.22 14.48 33.74
N VAL A 177 -23.11 13.16 33.85
CA VAL A 177 -23.85 12.39 34.87
C VAL A 177 -23.44 12.80 36.29
N ILE A 178 -22.16 13.07 36.52
CA ILE A 178 -21.67 13.59 37.80
C ILE A 178 -22.26 14.97 38.09
N ASP A 179 -22.27 15.86 37.09
CA ASP A 179 -22.86 17.20 37.24
C ASP A 179 -24.37 17.12 37.53
N ASP A 180 -25.12 16.28 36.82
CA ASP A 180 -26.55 16.04 37.07
C ASP A 180 -26.80 15.45 38.47
N ALA A 181 -25.95 14.51 38.92
CA ALA A 181 -26.01 13.96 40.26
C ALA A 181 -25.70 15.01 41.34
N ASN A 182 -24.77 15.92 41.09
CA ASN A 182 -24.47 17.03 41.99
C ASN A 182 -25.64 18.02 42.07
N LEU A 183 -26.29 18.34 40.94
CA LEU A 183 -27.48 19.20 40.92
C LEU A 183 -28.63 18.57 41.72
N THR A 184 -28.94 17.30 41.48
CA THR A 184 -30.00 16.60 42.24
C THR A 184 -29.67 16.49 43.73
N LYS A 185 -28.39 16.30 44.09
CA LYS A 185 -27.94 16.34 45.49
C LYS A 185 -28.18 17.72 46.11
N MET A 186 -27.80 18.81 45.43
CA MET A 186 -28.03 20.17 45.92
C MET A 186 -29.52 20.47 46.10
N ASP A 187 -30.38 20.01 45.18
CA ASP A 187 -31.84 20.16 45.29
C ASP A 187 -32.40 19.42 46.52
N LEU A 188 -31.94 18.19 46.77
CA LEU A 188 -32.35 17.41 47.95
C LEU A 188 -31.82 18.02 49.25
N GLU A 189 -30.58 18.51 49.28
CA GLU A 189 -30.00 19.22 50.43
C GLU A 189 -30.82 20.49 50.75
N SER A 190 -31.24 21.25 49.73
CA SER A 190 -32.11 22.40 49.90
C SER A 190 -33.49 22.03 50.46
N GLN A 191 -34.10 20.93 49.99
CA GLN A 191 -35.38 20.44 50.52
C GLN A 191 -35.24 19.98 51.99
N ILE A 192 -34.15 19.29 52.33
CA ILE A 192 -33.87 18.88 53.71
C ILE A 192 -33.75 20.11 54.61
N GLU A 193 -33.03 21.14 54.18
CA GLU A 193 -32.86 22.35 54.98
C GLU A 193 -34.18 23.10 55.15
N SER A 194 -34.97 23.22 54.08
CA SER A 194 -36.33 23.79 54.16
C SER A 194 -37.25 23.03 55.12
N MET A 195 -37.26 21.69 55.09
CA MET A 195 -38.07 20.88 56.02
C MET A 195 -37.58 21.01 57.47
N LYS A 196 -36.27 21.15 57.71
CA LYS A 196 -35.74 21.43 59.06
C LYS A 196 -36.19 22.79 59.54
N GLU A 197 -36.12 23.83 58.70
CA GLU A 197 -36.60 25.17 59.02
C GLU A 197 -38.09 25.12 59.41
N GLU A 198 -38.93 24.46 58.62
CA GLU A 198 -40.35 24.25 58.94
C GLU A 198 -40.56 23.54 60.28
N LEU A 199 -39.79 22.48 60.57
CA LEU A 199 -39.86 21.76 61.84
C LEU A 199 -39.48 22.65 63.01
N THR A 200 -38.43 23.47 62.88
CA THR A 200 -38.05 24.43 63.93
C THR A 200 -39.10 25.50 64.15
N LEU A 201 -39.76 25.99 63.08
CA LEU A 201 -40.86 26.95 63.16
C LEU A 201 -42.07 26.33 63.86
N LEU A 202 -42.46 25.11 63.47
CA LEU A 202 -43.58 24.40 64.09
C LEU A 202 -43.33 24.12 65.57
N SER A 203 -42.10 23.73 65.94
CA SER A 203 -41.72 23.53 67.35
C SER A 203 -41.82 24.82 68.16
N LYS A 204 -41.37 25.96 67.61
CA LYS A 204 -41.49 27.27 68.27
C LYS A 204 -42.94 27.69 68.43
N ASN A 205 -43.75 27.56 67.37
CA ASN A 205 -45.18 27.87 67.41
C ASN A 205 -45.89 27.00 68.46
N HIS A 206 -45.60 25.70 68.51
CA HIS A 206 -46.17 24.81 69.52
C HIS A 206 -45.76 25.24 70.95
N GLU A 207 -44.49 25.59 71.16
CA GLU A 207 -44.03 26.07 72.46
C GLU A 207 -44.76 27.37 72.88
N GLU A 208 -45.01 28.27 71.94
CA GLU A 208 -45.78 29.50 72.14
C GLU A 208 -47.26 29.22 72.44
N ASP A 209 -47.91 28.35 71.66
CA ASP A 209 -49.30 27.93 71.88
C ASP A 209 -49.49 27.26 73.24
N VAL A 210 -48.57 26.37 73.62
CA VAL A 210 -48.56 25.73 74.94
C VAL A 210 -48.44 26.79 76.04
N LYS A 211 -47.53 27.77 75.90
CA LYS A 211 -47.42 28.90 76.84
C LYS A 211 -48.72 29.71 76.93
N VAL A 212 -49.46 29.88 75.84
CA VAL A 212 -50.77 30.56 75.82
C VAL A 212 -51.84 29.71 76.52
N LEU A 213 -51.91 28.40 76.22
CA LEU A 213 -52.87 27.49 76.85
C LEU A 213 -52.64 27.34 78.35
N TYR A 214 -51.39 27.22 78.82
CA TYR A 214 -51.09 27.21 80.25
C TYR A 214 -51.53 28.51 80.94
N LYS A 215 -51.39 29.66 80.29
CA LYS A 215 -51.92 30.94 80.82
C LYS A 215 -53.45 30.94 80.88
N GLN A 216 -54.13 30.33 79.91
CA GLN A 216 -55.60 30.19 79.92
C GLN A 216 -56.08 29.20 80.99
N LEU A 217 -55.41 28.06 81.15
CA LEU A 217 -55.72 27.03 82.15
C LEU A 217 -55.45 27.50 83.58
N ALA A 218 -54.37 28.27 83.81
CA ALA A 218 -54.17 28.95 85.09
C ALA A 218 -55.30 29.94 85.43
N GLY A 219 -56.13 30.32 84.45
CA GLY A 219 -57.36 31.09 84.63
C GLY A 219 -58.63 30.26 84.86
N SER A 220 -58.63 28.93 84.66
CA SER A 220 -59.80 28.06 84.90
C SER A 220 -59.52 27.07 86.05
N GLN A 221 -60.23 27.22 87.16
CA GLN A 221 -60.16 26.30 88.30
C GLN A 221 -60.67 24.90 87.88
N LEU A 222 -59.83 23.89 88.08
CA LEU A 222 -60.17 22.47 87.92
C LEU A 222 -60.90 21.99 89.18
N GLU A 223 -62.14 21.56 88.98
CA GLU A 223 -62.98 20.89 89.99
C GLU A 223 -62.66 19.39 89.96
N GLU A 224 -62.04 18.89 91.03
CA GLU A 224 -61.75 17.46 91.23
C GLU A 224 -63.03 16.72 91.65
N LEU A 225 -63.55 15.86 90.77
CA LEU A 225 -64.67 14.97 91.03
C LEU A 225 -64.14 13.59 91.47
N ASP A 226 -64.21 13.33 92.77
CA ASP A 226 -63.94 12.03 93.41
C ASP A 226 -65.15 11.10 93.20
N VAL A 227 -64.94 9.92 92.61
CA VAL A 227 -66.00 8.95 92.28
C VAL A 227 -65.91 7.72 93.20
N PRO A 228 -66.93 7.41 94.02
CA PRO A 228 -66.89 6.26 94.93
C PRO A 228 -67.13 4.94 94.20
N MET A 229 -66.33 3.91 94.51
CA MET A 229 -66.50 2.54 94.00
C MET A 229 -67.75 1.88 94.59
N GLY A 230 -68.76 1.64 93.74
CA GLY A 230 -69.89 0.75 94.01
C GLY A 230 -69.99 -0.33 92.93
N SER A 231 -69.43 -1.52 93.17
CA SER A 231 -69.76 -2.73 92.40
C SER A 231 -69.58 -3.97 93.27
N GLY A 232 -70.56 -4.87 93.29
CA GLY A 232 -70.58 -6.06 94.16
C GLY A 232 -69.54 -7.10 93.76
N LEU A 233 -69.21 -8.03 94.67
CA LEU A 233 -68.21 -9.08 94.43
C LEU A 233 -68.53 -9.95 93.19
N ASP A 234 -69.81 -10.20 92.91
CA ASP A 234 -70.26 -10.93 91.72
C ASP A 234 -69.95 -10.16 90.42
N ASP A 235 -70.08 -8.83 90.41
CA ASP A 235 -69.68 -8.00 89.27
C ASP A 235 -68.17 -8.06 89.04
N ILE A 236 -67.38 -8.21 90.10
CA ILE A 236 -65.91 -8.34 90.03
C ILE A 236 -65.54 -9.72 89.47
N LEU A 237 -66.19 -10.80 89.94
CA LEU A 237 -65.96 -12.15 89.45
C LEU A 237 -66.38 -12.33 87.98
N GLU A 238 -67.50 -11.73 87.58
CA GLU A 238 -67.95 -11.73 86.19
C GLU A 238 -66.99 -10.92 85.30
N LYS A 239 -66.49 -9.77 85.76
CA LYS A 239 -65.45 -9.00 85.06
C LYS A 239 -64.15 -9.81 84.88
N ILE A 240 -63.74 -10.57 85.91
CA ILE A 240 -62.55 -11.43 85.84
C ILE A 240 -62.78 -12.55 84.82
N ARG A 241 -63.95 -13.21 84.85
CA ARG A 241 -64.29 -14.25 83.87
C ARG A 241 -64.27 -13.73 82.43
N ILE A 242 -64.95 -12.60 82.17
CA ILE A 242 -64.97 -11.96 80.85
C ILE A 242 -63.54 -11.56 80.42
N HIS A 243 -62.69 -11.14 81.36
CA HIS A 243 -61.29 -10.82 81.07
C HIS A 243 -60.50 -12.05 80.62
N TRP A 244 -60.63 -13.18 81.32
CA TRP A 244 -59.96 -14.43 80.94
C TRP A 244 -60.49 -15.02 79.64
N GLU A 245 -61.82 -15.01 79.42
CA GLU A 245 -62.40 -15.44 78.14
C GLU A 245 -61.89 -14.57 76.98
N ARG A 246 -61.76 -13.26 77.19
CA ARG A 246 -61.16 -12.34 76.22
C ARG A 246 -59.68 -12.64 75.97
N ASP A 247 -58.91 -12.91 77.00
CA ASP A 247 -57.47 -13.18 76.88
C ASP A 247 -57.20 -14.53 76.19
N ILE A 248 -58.01 -15.55 76.47
CA ILE A 248 -57.96 -16.85 75.79
C ILE A 248 -58.31 -16.68 74.31
N GLU A 249 -59.37 -15.95 73.99
CA GLU A 249 -59.77 -15.69 72.60
C GLU A 249 -58.72 -14.86 71.87
N LYS A 250 -58.14 -13.84 72.53
CA LYS A 250 -57.03 -13.05 72.00
C LYS A 250 -55.80 -13.91 71.73
N ASN A 251 -55.40 -14.77 72.67
CA ASN A 251 -54.27 -15.68 72.51
C ASN A 251 -54.50 -16.67 71.35
N ARG A 252 -55.71 -17.20 71.21
CA ARG A 252 -56.11 -18.08 70.10
C ARG A 252 -56.06 -17.36 68.75
N ALA A 253 -56.53 -16.11 68.70
CA ALA A 253 -56.47 -15.29 67.50
C ALA A 253 -55.02 -14.95 67.12
N GLU A 254 -54.18 -14.61 68.10
CA GLU A 254 -52.76 -14.31 67.91
C GLU A 254 -51.95 -15.54 67.45
N THR A 255 -52.14 -16.70 68.07
CA THR A 255 -51.50 -17.95 67.62
C THR A 255 -51.95 -18.36 66.23
N GLY A 256 -53.26 -18.22 65.93
CA GLY A 256 -53.78 -18.45 64.58
C GLY A 256 -53.26 -17.45 63.54
N ALA A 257 -52.98 -16.20 63.93
CA ALA A 257 -52.34 -15.21 63.07
C ALA A 257 -50.86 -15.54 62.83
N LEU A 258 -50.12 -15.94 63.86
CA LEU A 258 -48.71 -16.35 63.77
C LEU A 258 -48.51 -17.60 62.89
N LEU A 259 -49.42 -18.57 62.96
CA LEU A 259 -49.38 -19.74 62.08
C LEU A 259 -49.61 -19.37 60.61
N ARG A 260 -50.60 -18.49 60.36
CA ARG A 260 -50.88 -17.99 59.01
C ARG A 260 -49.71 -17.20 58.44
N THR A 261 -49.08 -16.31 59.23
CA THR A 261 -47.91 -15.56 58.78
C THR A 261 -46.71 -16.47 58.54
N LYS A 262 -46.48 -17.50 59.37
CA LYS A 262 -45.44 -18.51 59.10
C LYS A 262 -45.67 -19.28 57.80
N GLN A 263 -46.88 -19.81 57.58
CA GLN A 263 -47.21 -20.50 56.32
C GLN A 263 -47.08 -19.59 55.10
N GLN A 264 -47.47 -18.32 55.22
CA GLN A 264 -47.31 -17.35 54.15
C GLN A 264 -45.84 -16.98 53.91
N ALA A 265 -45.02 -16.90 54.97
CA ALA A 265 -43.58 -16.70 54.85
C ALA A 265 -42.88 -17.90 54.18
N GLU A 266 -43.23 -19.13 54.55
CA GLU A 266 -42.68 -20.36 53.96
C GLU A 266 -43.06 -20.51 52.48
N THR A 267 -44.33 -20.27 52.13
CA THR A 267 -44.78 -20.30 50.73
C THR A 267 -44.15 -19.20 49.87
N THR A 268 -44.04 -17.97 50.39
CA THR A 268 -43.35 -16.89 49.67
C THR A 268 -41.85 -17.13 49.57
N ALA A 269 -41.21 -17.77 50.54
CA ALA A 269 -39.81 -18.19 50.43
C ALA A 269 -39.61 -19.26 49.36
N ALA A 270 -40.47 -20.28 49.31
CA ALA A 270 -40.40 -21.35 48.29
C ALA A 270 -40.64 -20.83 46.86
N VAL A 271 -41.58 -19.88 46.69
CA VAL A 271 -41.79 -19.23 45.39
C VAL A 271 -40.58 -18.41 44.99
N ARG A 272 -39.99 -17.63 45.91
CA ARG A 272 -38.76 -16.86 45.64
C ARG A 272 -37.59 -17.76 45.23
N THR A 273 -37.38 -18.88 45.91
CA THR A 273 -36.30 -19.82 45.53
C THR A 273 -36.54 -20.42 44.15
N GLN A 274 -37.79 -20.73 43.80
CA GLN A 274 -38.11 -21.24 42.47
C GLN A 274 -37.93 -20.17 41.38
N GLU A 275 -38.31 -18.93 41.65
CA GLU A 275 -38.07 -17.80 40.76
C GLU A 275 -36.56 -17.56 40.57
N GLU A 276 -35.76 -17.63 41.63
CA GLU A 276 -34.30 -17.53 41.57
C GLU A 276 -33.68 -18.63 40.71
N GLU A 277 -34.08 -19.90 40.90
CA GLU A 277 -33.60 -21.03 40.09
C GLU A 277 -33.93 -20.87 38.59
N LEU A 278 -35.14 -20.40 38.27
CA LEU A 278 -35.54 -20.13 36.89
C LEU A 278 -34.74 -18.99 36.27
N VAL A 279 -34.51 -17.92 37.02
CA VAL A 279 -33.70 -16.79 36.56
C VAL A 279 -32.26 -17.23 36.33
N GLU A 280 -31.68 -18.06 37.19
CA GLU A 280 -30.30 -18.51 36.98
C GLU A 280 -30.20 -19.49 35.81
N GLY A 281 -31.22 -20.34 35.58
CA GLY A 281 -31.34 -21.15 34.37
C GLY A 281 -31.32 -20.28 33.11
N LEU A 282 -32.18 -19.26 33.04
CA LEU A 282 -32.22 -18.32 31.91
C LEU A 282 -30.92 -17.54 31.73
N ARG A 283 -30.21 -17.19 32.81
CA ARG A 283 -28.89 -16.54 32.73
C ARG A 283 -27.84 -17.46 32.14
N THR A 284 -27.84 -18.74 32.49
CA THR A 284 -26.94 -19.72 31.88
C THR A 284 -27.23 -19.92 30.39
N GLU A 285 -28.49 -20.07 30.00
CA GLU A 285 -28.89 -20.17 28.59
C GLU A 285 -28.52 -18.91 27.78
N PHE A 286 -28.71 -17.72 28.38
CA PHE A 286 -28.27 -16.46 27.78
C PHE A 286 -26.75 -16.42 27.60
N HIS A 287 -25.98 -16.89 28.59
CA HIS A 287 -24.53 -16.95 28.49
C HIS A 287 -24.07 -17.95 27.41
N GLU A 288 -24.65 -19.15 27.35
CA GLU A 288 -24.34 -20.15 26.34
C GLU A 288 -24.63 -19.66 24.91
N THR A 289 -25.79 -19.02 24.72
CA THR A 289 -26.15 -18.42 23.43
C THR A 289 -25.23 -17.27 23.05
N ALA A 290 -24.82 -16.42 24.01
CA ALA A 290 -23.83 -15.38 23.78
C ALA A 290 -22.46 -15.94 23.36
N CYS A 291 -21.97 -16.99 24.03
CA CYS A 291 -20.75 -17.69 23.65
C CYS A 291 -20.85 -18.30 22.24
N LYS A 292 -22.00 -18.87 21.89
CA LYS A 292 -22.24 -19.43 20.54
C LYS A 292 -22.24 -18.34 19.46
N ILE A 293 -22.82 -17.19 19.74
CA ILE A 293 -22.78 -16.02 18.84
C ILE A 293 -21.32 -15.56 18.64
N GLN A 294 -20.54 -15.42 19.71
CA GLN A 294 -19.13 -15.04 19.62
C GLN A 294 -18.31 -16.05 18.81
N SER A 295 -18.53 -17.36 19.02
CA SER A 295 -17.87 -18.41 18.24
C SER A 295 -18.20 -18.31 16.74
N LEU A 296 -19.47 -18.11 16.40
CA LEU A 296 -19.90 -17.95 15.00
C LEU A 296 -19.35 -16.65 14.39
N GLN A 297 -19.27 -15.56 15.17
CA GLN A 297 -18.64 -14.32 14.71
C GLN A 297 -17.17 -14.54 14.37
N ALA A 298 -16.40 -15.19 15.26
CA ALA A 298 -15.00 -15.53 15.01
C ALA A 298 -14.82 -16.43 13.78
N GLU A 299 -15.71 -17.41 13.57
CA GLU A 299 -15.70 -18.24 12.37
C GLU A 299 -16.00 -17.43 11.10
N THR A 300 -16.98 -16.52 11.13
CA THR A 300 -17.26 -15.67 9.98
C THR A 300 -16.09 -14.73 9.66
N GLU A 301 -15.40 -14.22 10.67
CA GLU A 301 -14.21 -13.38 10.49
C GLU A 301 -13.05 -14.17 9.90
N SER A 302 -12.80 -15.40 10.37
CA SER A 302 -11.76 -16.26 9.80
C SER A 302 -12.05 -16.66 8.35
N LEU A 303 -13.32 -16.91 8.01
CA LEU A 303 -13.73 -17.16 6.63
C LEU A 303 -13.56 -15.91 5.74
N ARG A 304 -13.85 -14.71 6.27
CA ARG A 304 -13.61 -13.45 5.54
C ARG A 304 -12.11 -13.22 5.28
N THR A 305 -11.25 -13.50 6.26
CA THR A 305 -9.79 -13.35 6.07
C THR A 305 -9.26 -14.37 5.07
N LEU A 306 -9.72 -15.63 5.14
CA LEU A 306 -9.37 -16.67 4.16
C LEU A 306 -9.82 -16.28 2.75
N LYS A 307 -11.07 -15.84 2.59
CA LYS A 307 -11.61 -15.38 1.30
C LYS A 307 -10.75 -14.27 0.69
N ARG A 308 -10.43 -13.23 1.48
CA ARG A 308 -9.57 -12.13 1.03
C ARG A 308 -8.18 -12.62 0.61
N GLY A 309 -7.59 -13.57 1.36
CA GLY A 309 -6.31 -14.17 0.99
C GLY A 309 -6.37 -14.91 -0.36
N LEU A 310 -7.43 -15.67 -0.61
CA LEU A 310 -7.64 -16.37 -1.88
C LEU A 310 -7.90 -15.40 -3.04
N GLU A 311 -8.67 -14.34 -2.81
CA GLU A 311 -8.91 -13.29 -3.82
C GLU A 311 -7.62 -12.56 -4.22
N ASN A 312 -6.75 -12.26 -3.24
CA ASN A 312 -5.44 -11.66 -3.50
C ASN A 312 -4.53 -12.60 -4.29
N SER A 313 -4.43 -13.87 -3.87
CA SER A 313 -3.63 -14.87 -4.60
C SER A 313 -4.12 -15.08 -6.03
N LEU A 314 -5.44 -15.07 -6.25
CA LEU A 314 -6.03 -15.14 -7.58
C LEU A 314 -5.69 -13.89 -8.42
N TYR A 315 -5.74 -12.70 -7.82
CA TYR A 315 -5.36 -11.46 -8.48
C TYR A 315 -3.89 -11.47 -8.89
N ASP A 316 -3.00 -11.86 -7.98
CA ASP A 316 -1.56 -11.96 -8.25
C ASP A 316 -1.27 -12.95 -9.37
N ALA A 317 -1.88 -14.14 -9.34
CA ALA A 317 -1.74 -15.14 -10.39
C ALA A 317 -2.20 -14.60 -11.75
N LYS A 318 -3.36 -13.93 -11.82
CA LYS A 318 -3.84 -13.29 -13.05
C LYS A 318 -2.88 -12.22 -13.54
N HIS A 319 -2.38 -11.37 -12.63
CA HIS A 319 -1.43 -10.31 -12.98
C HIS A 319 -0.12 -10.86 -13.56
N TRP A 320 0.43 -11.92 -12.96
CA TRP A 320 1.62 -12.61 -13.49
C TRP A 320 1.35 -13.22 -14.87
N HIS A 321 0.19 -13.85 -15.07
CA HIS A 321 -0.19 -14.38 -16.37
C HIS A 321 -0.36 -13.28 -17.43
N ASP A 322 -0.94 -12.13 -17.08
CA ASP A 322 -1.09 -11.00 -18.01
C ASP A 322 0.28 -10.43 -18.43
N ILE A 323 1.23 -10.31 -17.50
CA ILE A 323 2.60 -9.91 -17.79
C ILE A 323 3.27 -10.92 -18.72
N GLU A 324 3.12 -12.22 -18.45
CA GLU A 324 3.71 -13.27 -19.29
C GLU A 324 3.11 -13.28 -20.70
N LEU A 325 1.80 -13.10 -20.83
CA LEU A 325 1.14 -12.95 -22.14
C LEU A 325 1.65 -11.72 -22.89
N GLN A 326 1.87 -10.60 -22.20
CA GLN A 326 2.47 -9.42 -22.81
C GLN A 326 3.91 -9.66 -23.27
N ASN A 327 4.72 -10.36 -22.47
CA ASN A 327 6.09 -10.73 -22.82
C ASN A 327 6.12 -11.63 -24.05
N LEU A 328 5.31 -12.71 -24.07
CA LEU A 328 5.18 -13.61 -25.22
C LEU A 328 4.68 -12.86 -26.46
N GLY A 329 3.68 -11.98 -26.32
CA GLY A 329 3.20 -11.11 -27.39
C GLY A 329 4.29 -10.21 -27.97
N SER A 330 5.18 -9.67 -27.12
CA SER A 330 6.33 -8.88 -27.57
C SER A 330 7.37 -9.72 -28.34
N VAL A 331 7.58 -10.98 -27.94
CA VAL A 331 8.50 -11.90 -28.64
C VAL A 331 7.93 -12.29 -29.99
N ILE A 332 6.63 -12.63 -30.06
CA ILE A 332 5.94 -12.92 -31.32
C ILE A 332 6.05 -11.71 -32.26
N SER A 333 5.79 -10.50 -31.77
CA SER A 333 5.86 -9.28 -32.59
C SER A 333 7.27 -9.04 -33.17
N LYS A 334 8.33 -9.35 -32.39
CA LYS A 334 9.72 -9.27 -32.88
C LYS A 334 9.99 -10.30 -33.97
N LEU A 335 9.59 -11.55 -33.74
CA LEU A 335 9.77 -12.63 -34.72
C LEU A 335 8.98 -12.38 -36.02
N GLU A 336 7.76 -11.84 -35.92
CA GLU A 336 6.97 -11.43 -37.08
C GLU A 336 7.65 -10.31 -37.88
N ALA A 337 8.28 -9.34 -37.19
CA ALA A 337 9.05 -8.29 -37.83
C ALA A 337 10.30 -8.85 -38.54
N GLU A 338 11.07 -9.71 -37.88
CA GLU A 338 12.25 -10.38 -38.46
C GLU A 338 11.87 -11.22 -39.69
N MET A 339 10.77 -11.99 -39.62
CA MET A 339 10.27 -12.72 -40.79
C MET A 339 9.87 -11.79 -41.93
N GLY A 340 9.28 -10.62 -41.62
CA GLY A 340 8.94 -9.60 -42.61
C GLY A 340 10.18 -9.04 -43.31
N GLU A 341 11.22 -8.72 -42.54
CA GLU A 341 12.50 -8.23 -43.05
C GLU A 341 13.16 -9.26 -43.98
N ILE A 342 13.23 -10.53 -43.55
CA ILE A 342 13.80 -11.62 -44.36
C ILE A 342 13.01 -11.78 -45.67
N LYS A 343 11.67 -11.70 -45.65
CA LYS A 343 10.86 -11.77 -46.87
C LYS A 343 11.22 -10.65 -47.84
N VAL A 344 11.25 -9.40 -47.35
CA VAL A 344 11.62 -8.24 -48.18
C VAL A 344 13.03 -8.39 -48.75
N GLU A 345 13.99 -8.84 -47.93
CA GLU A 345 15.37 -9.09 -48.38
C GLU A 345 15.43 -10.19 -49.45
N THR A 346 14.71 -11.30 -49.27
CA THR A 346 14.67 -12.39 -50.27
C THR A 346 14.06 -11.94 -51.59
N GLU A 347 12.97 -11.16 -51.56
CA GLU A 347 12.38 -10.58 -52.77
C GLU A 347 13.35 -9.61 -53.46
N GLN A 348 14.09 -8.81 -52.69
CA GLN A 348 15.09 -7.90 -53.25
C GLN A 348 16.23 -8.68 -53.92
N GLN A 349 16.76 -9.71 -53.26
CA GLN A 349 17.77 -10.60 -53.82
C GLN A 349 17.28 -11.29 -55.10
N GLN A 350 15.99 -11.66 -55.18
CA GLN A 350 15.40 -12.23 -56.38
C GLN A 350 15.40 -11.22 -57.54
N ARG A 351 14.95 -9.98 -57.31
CA ARG A 351 14.97 -8.90 -58.33
C ARG A 351 16.39 -8.61 -58.81
N ASP A 352 17.35 -8.55 -57.90
CA ASP A 352 18.75 -8.31 -58.24
C ASP A 352 19.32 -9.45 -59.10
N ARG A 353 18.94 -10.70 -58.80
CA ARG A 353 19.28 -11.87 -59.63
C ARG A 353 18.70 -11.78 -61.03
N GLU A 354 17.43 -11.41 -61.15
CA GLU A 354 16.75 -11.24 -62.45
C GLU A 354 17.43 -10.14 -63.29
N ASN A 355 17.80 -9.02 -62.66
CA ASN A 355 18.54 -7.94 -63.31
C ASN A 355 19.95 -8.38 -63.78
N LEU A 356 20.66 -9.17 -62.97
CA LEU A 356 21.96 -9.72 -63.36
C LEU A 356 21.84 -10.71 -64.52
N LEU A 357 20.78 -11.53 -64.53
CA LEU A 357 20.52 -12.46 -65.63
C LEU A 357 20.20 -11.73 -66.94
N THR A 358 19.38 -10.67 -66.90
CA THR A 358 19.09 -9.86 -68.09
C THR A 358 20.32 -9.15 -68.62
N SER A 359 21.15 -8.57 -67.74
CA SER A 359 22.44 -7.96 -68.12
C SER A 359 23.40 -8.99 -68.73
N LYS A 360 23.52 -10.17 -68.12
CA LYS A 360 24.32 -11.28 -68.65
C LYS A 360 23.87 -11.66 -70.06
N GLN A 361 22.55 -11.84 -70.28
CA GLN A 361 22.02 -12.17 -71.60
C GLN A 361 22.32 -11.08 -72.64
N GLN A 362 22.31 -9.79 -72.25
CA GLN A 362 22.68 -8.71 -73.15
C GLN A 362 24.18 -8.76 -73.52
N LEU A 363 25.05 -8.95 -72.52
CA LEU A 363 26.49 -9.09 -72.76
C LEU A 363 26.81 -10.31 -73.64
N GLU A 364 26.10 -11.43 -73.47
CA GLU A 364 26.26 -12.60 -74.34
C GLU A 364 25.88 -12.29 -75.80
N LYS A 365 24.83 -11.49 -76.05
CA LYS A 365 24.48 -11.02 -77.40
C LYS A 365 25.54 -10.09 -77.97
N ASP A 366 26.06 -9.16 -77.17
CA ASP A 366 27.10 -8.23 -77.60
C ASP A 366 28.40 -8.98 -77.95
N ILE A 367 28.82 -9.95 -77.13
CA ILE A 367 29.96 -10.84 -77.41
C ILE A 367 29.74 -11.61 -78.71
N ALA A 368 28.55 -12.20 -78.91
CA ALA A 368 28.24 -12.90 -80.15
C ALA A 368 28.30 -11.98 -81.38
N ALA A 369 27.84 -10.73 -81.26
CA ALA A 369 27.95 -9.72 -82.31
C ALA A 369 29.42 -9.33 -82.57
N TYR A 370 30.23 -9.15 -81.52
CA TYR A 370 31.67 -8.89 -81.66
C TYR A 370 32.41 -10.05 -82.34
N HIS A 371 32.08 -11.31 -82.03
CA HIS A 371 32.62 -12.47 -82.72
C HIS A 371 32.27 -12.44 -84.22
N CYS A 372 31.03 -12.14 -84.60
CA CYS A 372 30.62 -12.03 -86.00
C CYS A 372 31.39 -10.93 -86.76
N LEU A 373 31.66 -9.79 -86.11
CA LEU A 373 32.45 -8.69 -86.70
C LEU A 373 33.91 -9.10 -86.91
N LEU A 374 34.51 -9.77 -85.92
CA LEU A 374 35.88 -10.28 -86.00
C LEU A 374 36.03 -11.34 -87.10
N ASP A 375 35.09 -12.27 -87.21
CA ASP A 375 35.08 -13.29 -88.28
C ASP A 375 34.92 -12.63 -89.67
N GLY A 376 34.11 -11.58 -89.76
CA GLY A 376 33.93 -10.78 -90.97
C GLY A 376 35.18 -10.00 -91.38
N GLU A 377 35.92 -9.41 -90.43
CA GLU A 377 37.20 -8.75 -90.72
C GLU A 377 38.30 -9.74 -91.08
N GLN A 378 38.40 -10.89 -90.40
CA GLN A 378 39.33 -11.97 -90.77
C GLN A 378 39.08 -12.45 -92.21
N SER A 379 37.81 -12.56 -92.61
CA SER A 379 37.43 -12.91 -93.98
C SER A 379 37.80 -11.84 -95.01
N ARG A 380 37.88 -10.55 -94.60
CA ARG A 380 38.37 -9.45 -95.47
C ARG A 380 39.89 -9.38 -95.57
N TYR A 381 40.63 -9.82 -94.56
CA TYR A 381 42.09 -9.89 -94.60
C TYR A 381 42.61 -11.15 -95.32
N LEU A 382 41.79 -12.20 -95.43
CA LEU A 382 42.12 -13.46 -96.10
C LEU A 382 41.62 -13.56 -97.55
N SER A 383 40.83 -12.59 -98.02
CA SER A 383 40.46 -12.39 -99.43
C SER A 383 41.26 -11.25 -100.04
#